data_AF-A0A9E3YG06-F1
#
_entry.id   AF-A0A9E3YG06-F1
#
_cell.length_a   1.000
_cell.length_b   1.000
_cell.length_c   1.000
_cell.angle_alpha   90.00
_cell.angle_beta   90.00
_cell.angle_gamma   90.00
#
_symmetry.space_group_name_H-M   'P 1'
#
loop_
_entity.id
_entity.type
_entity.pdbx_description
1 polymer ?
#
loop_
_entity_poly.entity_id
_entity_poly.type
_entity_poly.pdbx_seq_one_letter_code
_entity_poly.pdbx_strand_id
1 'polypeptide(L)'
;MRPPKDFFRPLAVGAPEPVHEVPFRPSRMIHFFPASNEKVRSKLADLAPKVDILLANLEDGVPGDQKEAARAGMVEVARTLDKGETQLWTRVNSL
;
A
#
# COMPACT_ATOMS: atom_id res chain seq x y z
N MET A 1 17.44 7.92 19.63
CA MET A 1 18.15 7.42 18.42
C MET A 1 18.84 6.11 18.79
N ARG A 2 18.81 5.07 17.94
CA ARG A 2 19.47 3.78 18.21
C ARG A 2 20.93 3.79 17.74
N PRO A 3 21.85 3.04 18.38
CA PRO A 3 23.22 2.94 17.91
C PRO A 3 23.28 2.16 16.57
N PRO A 4 24.27 2.44 15.70
CA PRO A 4 24.38 1.77 14.39
C PRO A 4 24.36 0.23 14.47
N LYS A 5 24.99 -0.34 15.50
CA LYS A 5 25.03 -1.79 15.76
C LYS A 5 23.63 -2.42 15.93
N ASP A 6 22.67 -1.66 16.44
CA ASP A 6 21.32 -2.15 16.75
C ASP A 6 20.26 -1.61 15.78
N PHE A 7 20.63 -0.71 14.87
CA PHE A 7 19.70 -0.02 13.99
C PHE A 7 18.92 -0.99 13.08
N PHE A 8 19.60 -2.02 12.57
CA PHE A 8 19.04 -3.03 11.67
C PHE A 8 18.64 -4.32 12.38
N ARG A 9 18.48 -4.33 13.71
CA ARG A 9 17.97 -5.53 14.40
C ARG A 9 16.43 -5.64 14.23
N PRO A 10 15.89 -6.84 13.96
CA PRO A 10 14.45 -7.08 14.03
C PRO A 10 13.88 -6.72 15.41
N LEU A 11 12.65 -6.18 15.43
CA LEU A 11 12.01 -5.68 16.65
C LEU A 11 11.05 -6.65 17.32
N ALA A 12 10.81 -7.79 16.68
CA ALA A 12 10.02 -8.88 17.22
C ALA A 12 10.62 -10.22 16.76
N VAL A 13 10.42 -11.26 17.56
CA VAL A 13 10.83 -12.61 17.19
C VAL A 13 10.09 -13.04 15.92
N GLY A 14 10.82 -13.47 14.90
CA GLY A 14 10.27 -13.88 13.61
C GLY A 14 9.93 -12.73 12.66
N ALA A 15 10.17 -11.47 13.04
CA ALA A 15 10.11 -10.36 12.08
C ALA A 15 11.25 -10.49 11.04
N PRO A 16 11.02 -10.06 9.79
CA PRO A 16 12.06 -10.11 8.77
C PRO A 16 13.22 -9.16 9.11
N GLU A 17 14.40 -9.47 8.56
CA GLU A 17 15.56 -8.58 8.64
C GLU A 17 15.26 -7.24 7.96
N PRO A 18 15.49 -6.09 8.63
CA PRO A 18 15.39 -4.78 8.02
C PRO A 18 16.25 -4.64 6.77
N VAL A 19 15.74 -3.99 5.73
CA VAL A 19 16.51 -3.71 4.51
C VAL A 19 17.61 -2.69 4.77
N HIS A 20 18.78 -2.93 4.17
CA HIS A 20 19.94 -2.02 4.28
C HIS A 20 20.01 -1.00 3.15
N GLU A 21 19.26 -1.23 2.07
CA GLU A 21 19.16 -0.36 0.90
C GLU A 21 17.70 -0.21 0.49
N VAL A 22 17.36 0.91 -0.13
CA VAL A 22 16.02 1.13 -0.68
C VAL A 22 15.90 0.35 -2.00
N PRO A 23 14.93 -0.59 -2.14
CA PRO A 23 14.74 -1.30 -3.39
C PRO A 23 14.45 -0.33 -4.55
N PHE A 24 15.25 -0.41 -5.61
CA PHE A 24 15.10 0.49 -6.75
C PHE A 24 14.01 -0.02 -7.71
N ARG A 25 12.82 0.59 -7.63
CA ARG A 25 11.70 0.37 -8.56
C ARG A 25 11.19 1.73 -9.07
N PRO A 26 10.62 1.80 -10.29
CA PRO A 26 10.00 3.03 -10.78
C PRO A 26 8.97 3.59 -9.79
N SER A 27 8.96 4.91 -9.62
CA SER A 27 8.08 5.63 -8.69
C SER A 27 7.65 7.00 -9.22
N ARG A 28 7.45 7.10 -10.54
CA ARG A 28 7.13 8.35 -11.27
C ARG A 28 5.67 8.75 -11.11
N MET A 29 4.78 7.78 -10.87
CA MET A 29 3.35 8.00 -10.65
C MET A 29 2.83 7.18 -9.47
N ILE A 30 2.28 7.88 -8.48
CA ILE A 30 1.52 7.30 -7.37
C ILE A 30 0.03 7.55 -7.64
N HIS A 31 -0.68 6.51 -8.08
CA HIS A 31 -2.11 6.61 -8.38
C HIS A 31 -2.95 6.26 -7.15
N PHE A 32 -3.61 7.27 -6.60
CA PHE A 32 -4.54 7.08 -5.47
C PHE A 32 -5.86 6.52 -5.97
N PHE A 33 -6.42 5.55 -5.24
CA PHE A 33 -7.78 5.08 -5.48
C PHE A 33 -8.59 4.93 -4.18
N PRO A 34 -9.91 5.19 -4.23
CA PRO A 34 -10.81 4.96 -3.10
C PRO A 34 -11.16 3.47 -3.00
N ALA A 35 -10.59 2.79 -2.01
CA ALA A 35 -10.79 1.35 -1.86
C ALA A 35 -12.23 0.94 -1.49
N SER A 36 -13.06 1.84 -0.96
CA SER A 36 -14.48 1.57 -0.70
C SER A 36 -15.32 1.49 -1.99
N ASN A 37 -14.84 2.05 -3.11
CA ASN A 37 -15.60 2.14 -4.34
C ASN A 37 -15.35 0.94 -5.27
N GLU A 38 -16.31 0.03 -5.33
CA GLU A 38 -16.24 -1.18 -6.16
C GLU A 38 -16.04 -0.90 -7.65
N LYS A 39 -16.67 0.15 -8.19
CA LYS A 39 -16.54 0.53 -9.61
C LYS A 39 -15.11 0.96 -9.98
N VAL A 40 -14.33 1.44 -9.00
CA VAL A 40 -12.91 1.74 -9.19
C VAL A 40 -12.08 0.48 -9.02
N ARG A 41 -12.37 -0.34 -7.99
CA ARG A 41 -11.67 -1.60 -7.75
C ARG A 41 -11.71 -2.53 -8.97
N SER A 42 -12.86 -2.64 -9.64
CA SER A 42 -13.02 -3.48 -10.82
C SER A 42 -12.15 -3.08 -12.03
N LYS A 43 -11.61 -1.86 -12.03
CA LYS A 43 -10.75 -1.34 -13.11
C LYS A 43 -9.25 -1.46 -12.79
N LEU A 44 -8.88 -1.93 -11.60
CA LEU A 44 -7.49 -1.92 -11.15
C LEU A 44 -6.60 -2.85 -11.98
N ALA A 45 -7.14 -3.97 -12.50
CA ALA A 45 -6.40 -4.87 -13.38
C ALA A 45 -5.93 -4.14 -14.66
N ASP A 46 -6.80 -3.33 -15.26
CA ASP A 46 -6.47 -2.55 -16.45
C ASP A 46 -5.59 -1.32 -16.17
N LEU A 47 -5.57 -0.87 -14.90
CA LEU A 47 -4.84 0.31 -14.47
C LEU A 47 -3.43 -0.01 -13.98
N ALA A 48 -3.26 -1.14 -13.27
CA ALA A 48 -1.99 -1.59 -12.72
C ALA A 48 -0.83 -1.47 -13.72
N PRO A 49 -0.89 -2.01 -14.96
CA PRO A 49 0.24 -1.96 -15.89
C PRO A 49 0.57 -0.55 -16.43
N LYS A 50 -0.24 0.47 -16.11
CA LYS A 50 -0.08 1.85 -16.59
C LYS A 50 0.54 2.78 -15.55
N VAL A 51 0.71 2.31 -14.32
CA VAL A 51 1.20 3.13 -13.19
C VAL A 51 2.32 2.40 -12.47
N ASP A 52 3.20 3.17 -11.85
CA ASP A 52 4.31 2.60 -11.09
C ASP A 52 3.85 2.11 -9.71
N ILE A 53 2.96 2.87 -9.06
CA ILE A 53 2.43 2.60 -7.72
C ILE A 53 0.90 2.80 -7.73
N LEU A 54 0.17 1.79 -7.28
CA LEU A 54 -1.23 1.90 -6.86
C LEU A 54 -1.28 2.15 -5.36
N LEU A 55 -1.99 3.18 -4.92
CA LEU A 55 -2.11 3.54 -3.51
C LEU A 55 -3.58 3.53 -3.07
N ALA A 56 -3.92 2.58 -2.20
CA ALA A 56 -5.22 2.53 -1.55
C ALA A 56 -5.30 3.60 -0.45
N ASN A 57 -6.15 4.60 -0.63
CA ASN A 57 -6.29 5.69 0.32
C ASN A 57 -7.32 5.34 1.40
N LEU A 58 -6.94 5.44 2.68
CA LEU A 58 -7.82 5.21 3.82
C LEU A 58 -8.08 6.48 4.65
N GLU A 59 -7.42 7.60 4.33
CA GLU A 59 -7.41 8.84 5.11
C GLU A 59 -8.30 9.92 4.47
N ASP A 60 -7.78 11.10 4.17
CA ASP A 60 -8.52 12.24 3.65
C ASP A 60 -9.15 11.91 2.30
N GLY A 61 -10.37 12.39 2.07
CA GLY A 61 -11.17 12.01 0.90
C GLY A 61 -11.90 10.68 1.03
N VAL A 62 -11.73 9.97 2.16
CA VAL A 62 -12.59 8.85 2.55
C VAL A 62 -13.53 9.30 3.68
N PRO A 63 -14.86 9.31 3.47
CA PRO A 63 -15.84 9.61 4.52
C PRO A 63 -15.66 8.72 5.75
N GLY A 64 -15.96 9.25 6.94
CA GLY A 64 -15.76 8.54 8.21
C GLY A 64 -16.54 7.23 8.32
N ASP A 65 -17.76 7.20 7.79
CA ASP A 65 -18.62 6.01 7.72
C ASP A 65 -18.13 4.96 6.70
N GLN A 66 -17.21 5.33 5.80
CA GLN A 66 -16.65 4.42 4.79
C GLN A 66 -15.29 3.84 5.16
N LYS A 67 -14.73 4.15 6.35
CA LYS A 67 -13.37 3.73 6.73
C LYS A 67 -13.21 2.21 6.79
N GLU A 68 -14.19 1.52 7.36
CA GLU A 68 -14.19 0.05 7.42
C GLU A 68 -14.34 -0.58 6.03
N ALA A 69 -15.23 -0.02 5.20
CA ALA A 69 -15.40 -0.47 3.81
C ALA A 69 -14.14 -0.25 2.97
N ALA A 70 -13.45 0.89 3.14
CA ALA A 70 -12.19 1.18 2.47
C ALA A 70 -11.08 0.22 2.93
N ARG A 71 -10.99 -0.07 4.23
CA ARG A 71 -10.03 -1.05 4.77
C ARG A 71 -10.28 -2.43 4.19
N ALA A 72 -11.53 -2.89 4.21
CA ALA A 72 -11.92 -4.19 3.67
C ALA A 72 -11.63 -4.28 2.15
N GLY A 73 -11.97 -3.23 1.40
CA GLY A 73 -11.69 -3.16 -0.03
C GLY A 73 -10.20 -3.14 -0.37
N MET A 74 -9.36 -2.51 0.45
CA MET A 74 -7.90 -2.55 0.28
C MET A 74 -7.36 -3.97 0.49
N VAL A 75 -7.84 -4.66 1.53
CA VAL A 75 -7.45 -6.05 1.82
C VAL A 75 -7.90 -7.00 0.70
N GLU A 76 -9.11 -6.81 0.18
CA GLU A 76 -9.63 -7.56 -0.97
C GLU A 76 -8.68 -7.41 -2.17
N VAL A 77 -8.38 -6.18 -2.58
CA VAL A 77 -7.47 -5.88 -3.70
C VAL A 77 -6.10 -6.49 -3.48
N ALA A 78 -5.52 -6.36 -2.28
CA ALA A 78 -4.20 -6.90 -1.98
C ALA A 78 -4.15 -8.44 -2.09
N ARG A 79 -5.27 -9.13 -1.92
CA ARG A 79 -5.37 -10.59 -2.01
C ARG A 79 -5.69 -11.09 -3.42
N THR A 80 -6.39 -10.30 -4.22
CA THR A 80 -6.99 -10.78 -5.49
C THR A 80 -6.39 -10.17 -6.73
N LEU A 81 -5.81 -8.96 -6.65
CA LEU A 81 -5.26 -8.28 -7.81
C LEU A 81 -3.90 -8.88 -8.20
N ASP A 82 -3.81 -9.45 -9.40
CA ASP A 82 -2.52 -9.62 -10.07
C ASP A 82 -2.05 -8.26 -10.59
N LYS A 83 -1.09 -7.69 -9.88
CA LYS A 83 -0.53 -6.36 -10.14
C LYS A 83 0.78 -6.42 -10.94
N GLY A 84 1.30 -7.61 -11.25
CA GLY A 84 2.64 -7.79 -11.82
C GLY A 84 3.71 -6.96 -11.08
N GLU A 85 4.43 -6.14 -11.85
CA GLU A 85 5.52 -5.28 -11.35
C GLU A 85 5.05 -4.01 -10.63
N THR A 86 3.78 -3.65 -10.75
CA THR A 86 3.22 -2.46 -10.10
C THR A 86 3.31 -2.61 -8.59
N GLN A 87 3.71 -1.53 -7.91
CA GLN A 87 3.78 -1.52 -6.46
C GLN A 87 2.39 -1.30 -5.87
N LEU A 88 2.13 -1.90 -4.70
CA LEU A 88 0.89 -1.69 -3.95
C LEU A 88 1.21 -1.01 -2.62
N TRP A 89 0.71 0.22 -2.45
CA TRP A 89 0.89 1.05 -1.27
C TRP A 89 -0.46 1.34 -0.61
N THR A 90 -0.43 1.83 0.61
CA THR A 90 -1.63 2.36 1.27
C THR A 90 -1.29 3.57 2.14
N ARG A 91 -2.15 4.58 2.12
CA ARG A 91 -2.10 5.70 3.07
C ARG A 91 -3.09 5.41 4.20
N VAL A 92 -2.55 5.12 5.37
CA VAL A 92 -3.33 4.88 6.59
C VAL A 92 -3.82 6.19 7.22
N ASN A 93 -4.76 6.07 8.17
CA ASN A 93 -5.25 7.21 8.95
C ASN A 93 -4.15 7.72 9.91
N SER A 94 -4.37 8.89 10.49
CA SER A 94 -3.51 9.46 11.52
C SER A 94 -3.27 8.50 12.69
N LEU A 95 -2.07 8.55 13.27
CA LEU A 95 -1.68 7.83 14.49
C LEU A 95 -2.41 8.36 15.74
#